data_AF-A9KH60-F1
#
_entry.id   AF-A9KH60-F1
#
_cell.length_a   1.000
_cell.length_b   1.000
_cell.length_c   1.000
_cell.angle_alpha   90.00
_cell.angle_beta   90.00
_cell.angle_gamma   90.00
#
_symmetry.space_group_name_H-M   'P 1'
#
loop_
_entity.id
_entity.type
_entity.pdbx_description
1 polymer ?
#
loop_
_entity_poly.entity_id
_entity_poly.type
_entity_poly.pdbx_seq_one_letter_code
_entity_poly.pdbx_strand_id
1 'polypeptide(L)'
;MVHSLKPIATKNTLVEEGSDYVHAATSENTRLAYQSDIQHFLSCGHTLPTTPESIEHYLRTCADHYNPRTLIRRLTALRQWHKLKSVSDPTQSPLVLKTMRGIARLHGRPKKQAMALRLKDLDQLISYLKESPSLKNTRDRALLLVGFFGAFRRSELVSLRWE
;
A
#
# COMPACT_ATOMS: atom_id res chain seq x y z
N MET A 1 0.74 12.83 -53.66
CA MET A 1 0.89 11.41 -53.25
C MET A 1 1.90 11.37 -52.13
N VAL A 2 1.55 10.68 -51.02
CA VAL A 2 2.38 10.19 -49.89
C VAL A 2 3.21 11.23 -49.11
N HIS A 3 2.69 11.76 -47.99
CA HIS A 3 2.59 11.19 -46.63
C HIS A 3 3.83 11.46 -45.73
N SER A 4 3.54 12.31 -44.76
CA SER A 4 4.25 12.68 -43.53
C SER A 4 4.95 11.53 -42.80
N LEU A 5 6.17 11.78 -42.31
CA LEU A 5 6.82 10.99 -41.25
C LEU A 5 6.94 11.87 -40.00
N LYS A 6 6.05 11.63 -39.03
CA LYS A 6 6.19 12.09 -37.65
C LYS A 6 6.96 11.03 -36.83
N PRO A 7 7.68 11.44 -35.77
CA PRO A 7 8.53 10.55 -34.99
C PRO A 7 7.72 9.54 -34.19
N ILE A 8 8.23 8.31 -34.13
CA ILE A 8 7.68 7.19 -33.37
C ILE A 8 7.91 7.46 -31.88
N ALA A 9 6.88 7.97 -31.21
CA ALA A 9 6.81 7.97 -29.76
C ALA A 9 6.49 6.54 -29.29
N THR A 10 7.48 5.87 -28.70
CA THR A 10 7.31 4.57 -28.04
C THR A 10 6.53 4.76 -26.75
N LYS A 11 5.20 4.93 -26.85
CA LYS A 11 4.28 4.72 -25.73
C LYS A 11 4.22 3.22 -25.48
N ASN A 12 4.90 2.78 -24.43
CA ASN A 12 4.77 1.42 -23.90
C ASN A 12 3.40 1.30 -23.21
N THR A 13 2.35 1.18 -24.01
CA THR A 13 0.98 0.91 -23.60
C THR A 13 0.89 -0.58 -23.24
N LEU A 14 1.11 -0.93 -21.97
CA LEU A 14 0.86 -2.30 -21.50
C LEU A 14 -0.54 -2.37 -20.86
N VAL A 15 -1.51 -2.73 -21.72
CA VAL A 15 -2.69 -3.54 -21.42
C VAL A 15 -3.52 -3.13 -20.19
N GLU A 16 -4.46 -2.22 -20.40
CA GLU A 16 -5.69 -2.11 -19.60
C GLU A 16 -6.90 -2.50 -20.47
N GLU A 17 -6.99 -3.80 -20.79
CA GLU A 17 -8.25 -4.43 -21.22
C GLU A 17 -8.56 -5.56 -20.24
N GLY A 18 -8.65 -5.20 -18.96
CA GLY A 18 -9.24 -6.07 -17.94
C GLY A 18 -10.73 -5.83 -17.87
N SER A 19 -11.54 -6.88 -17.68
CA SER A 19 -12.96 -6.71 -17.38
C SER A 19 -13.14 -5.79 -16.16
N ASP A 20 -14.13 -4.90 -16.19
CA ASP A 20 -14.49 -4.03 -15.06
C ASP A 20 -14.65 -4.82 -13.75
N TYR A 21 -15.08 -6.08 -13.83
CA TYR A 21 -15.19 -6.98 -12.68
C TYR A 21 -13.84 -7.30 -12.03
N VAL A 22 -12.79 -7.47 -12.82
CA VAL A 22 -11.42 -7.72 -12.31
C VAL A 22 -10.85 -6.47 -11.67
N HIS A 23 -11.10 -5.30 -12.27
CA HIS A 23 -10.71 -4.02 -11.69
C HIS A 23 -11.46 -3.72 -10.38
N ALA A 24 -12.77 -3.98 -10.32
CA ALA A 24 -13.59 -3.80 -9.13
C ALA A 24 -13.26 -4.79 -8.00
N ALA A 25 -12.72 -5.96 -8.33
CA ALA A 25 -12.35 -6.98 -7.33
C ALA A 25 -11.18 -6.56 -6.42
N THR A 26 -10.38 -5.58 -6.82
CA THR A 26 -9.22 -5.10 -6.04
C THR A 26 -9.24 -3.59 -5.86
N SER A 27 -9.21 -3.12 -4.61
CA SER A 27 -9.20 -1.68 -4.35
C SER A 27 -7.98 -0.98 -4.97
N GLU A 28 -8.15 0.28 -5.38
CA GLU A 28 -7.07 1.11 -5.96
C GLU A 28 -5.82 1.12 -5.07
N ASN A 29 -6.03 1.34 -3.75
CA ASN A 29 -4.94 1.36 -2.79
C ASN A 29 -4.18 0.02 -2.72
N THR A 30 -4.88 -1.11 -2.86
CA THR A 30 -4.25 -2.42 -2.91
C THR A 30 -3.43 -2.60 -4.17
N ARG A 31 -3.94 -2.13 -5.33
CA ARG A 31 -3.23 -2.19 -6.61
C ARG A 31 -1.95 -1.35 -6.58
N LEU A 32 -2.03 -0.10 -6.14
CA LEU A 32 -0.88 0.78 -5.97
C LEU A 32 0.14 0.21 -4.98
N ALA A 33 -0.32 -0.37 -3.87
CA ALA A 33 0.54 -1.00 -2.89
C ALA A 33 1.31 -2.20 -3.45
N TYR A 34 0.65 -3.06 -4.24
CA TYR A 34 1.30 -4.19 -4.91
C TYR A 34 2.26 -3.74 -6.00
N GLN A 35 1.89 -2.73 -6.81
CA GLN A 35 2.78 -2.16 -7.82
C GLN A 35 4.06 -1.61 -7.18
N SER A 36 3.94 -0.85 -6.10
CA SER A 36 5.08 -0.33 -5.34
C SER A 36 5.96 -1.44 -4.74
N ASP A 37 5.34 -2.50 -4.23
CA ASP A 37 6.09 -3.64 -3.69
C ASP A 37 6.87 -4.39 -4.78
N ILE A 38 6.27 -4.58 -5.95
CA ILE A 38 6.93 -5.21 -7.10
C ILE A 38 8.08 -4.32 -7.61
N GLN A 39 7.85 -3.02 -7.74
CA GLN A 39 8.91 -2.06 -8.13
C GLN A 39 10.07 -2.08 -7.14
N HIS A 40 9.79 -2.16 -5.83
CA HIS A 40 10.84 -2.27 -4.82
C HIS A 40 11.68 -3.53 -5.02
N PHE A 41 11.03 -4.69 -5.22
CA PHE A 41 11.72 -5.95 -5.50
C PHE A 41 12.64 -5.85 -6.72
N LEU A 42 12.15 -5.28 -7.82
CA LEU A 42 12.94 -5.06 -9.03
C LEU A 42 14.09 -4.06 -8.82
N SER A 43 13.85 -2.98 -8.05
CA SER A 43 14.87 -1.97 -7.74
C SER A 43 16.02 -2.52 -6.89
N CYS A 44 15.75 -3.59 -6.12
CA CYS A 44 16.78 -4.32 -5.38
C CYS A 44 17.60 -5.28 -6.26
N GLY A 45 17.40 -5.27 -7.58
CA GLY A 45 18.17 -6.07 -8.54
C GLY A 45 17.61 -7.47 -8.81
N HIS A 46 16.42 -7.79 -8.30
CA HIS A 46 15.76 -9.06 -8.58
C HIS A 46 14.93 -8.97 -9.87
N THR A 47 14.65 -10.12 -10.49
CA THR A 47 13.89 -10.22 -11.74
C THR A 47 12.62 -11.04 -11.57
N LEU A 48 11.68 -10.87 -12.50
CA LEU A 48 10.42 -11.61 -12.58
C LEU A 48 10.29 -12.27 -13.96
N PRO A 49 9.83 -13.54 -14.08
CA PRO A 49 9.52 -14.47 -12.99
C PRO A 49 10.75 -14.78 -12.12
N THR A 50 10.52 -15.08 -10.84
CA THR A 50 11.60 -15.23 -9.86
C THR A 50 11.71 -16.65 -9.34
N THR A 51 12.77 -16.93 -8.58
CA THR A 51 12.99 -18.24 -7.94
C THR A 51 12.84 -18.14 -6.41
N PRO A 52 12.59 -19.26 -5.72
CA PRO A 52 12.59 -19.31 -4.25
C PRO A 52 13.84 -18.71 -3.61
N GLU A 53 15.01 -18.95 -4.19
CA GLU A 53 16.31 -18.48 -3.69
C GLU A 53 16.44 -16.96 -3.83
N SER A 54 15.96 -16.40 -4.94
CA SER A 54 15.96 -14.95 -5.15
C SER A 54 15.03 -14.25 -4.14
N ILE A 55 13.88 -14.83 -3.85
CA ILE A 55 12.97 -14.33 -2.81
C ILE A 55 13.59 -14.46 -1.42
N GLU A 56 14.21 -15.60 -1.10
CA GLU A 56 14.90 -15.80 0.17
C GLU A 56 15.97 -14.72 0.39
N HIS A 57 16.81 -14.49 -0.62
CA HIS A 57 17.85 -13.47 -0.58
C HIS A 57 17.26 -12.09 -0.34
N TYR A 58 16.20 -11.74 -1.08
CA TYR A 58 15.49 -10.47 -0.91
C TYR A 58 14.96 -10.28 0.52
N LEU A 59 14.31 -11.32 1.07
CA LEU A 59 13.73 -11.29 2.40
C LEU A 59 14.80 -11.11 3.47
N ARG A 60 15.93 -11.81 3.35
CA ARG A 60 17.06 -11.71 4.29
C ARG A 60 17.67 -10.31 4.26
N THR A 61 17.91 -9.73 3.09
CA THR A 61 18.44 -8.36 2.96
C THR A 61 17.48 -7.30 3.51
N CYS A 62 16.17 -7.55 3.43
CA CYS A 62 15.15 -6.65 3.94
C CYS A 62 14.77 -6.86 5.41
N ALA A 63 15.20 -7.96 6.05
CA ALA A 63 14.70 -8.39 7.36
C ALA A 63 14.97 -7.38 8.49
N ASP A 64 16.15 -6.75 8.49
CA ASP A 64 16.55 -5.79 9.52
C ASP A 64 15.87 -4.42 9.34
N HIS A 65 15.58 -4.06 8.10
CA HIS A 65 15.13 -2.73 7.71
C HIS A 65 13.60 -2.59 7.73
N TYR A 66 12.87 -3.68 7.51
CA TYR A 66 11.42 -3.64 7.34
C TYR A 66 10.68 -4.49 8.37
N ASN A 67 9.49 -4.03 8.77
CA ASN A 67 8.61 -4.84 9.59
C ASN A 67 8.23 -6.14 8.84
N PRO A 68 8.23 -7.32 9.51
CA PRO A 68 7.82 -8.58 8.87
C PRO A 68 6.46 -8.50 8.16
N ARG A 69 5.53 -7.68 8.64
CA ARG A 69 4.22 -7.45 7.98
C ARG A 69 4.37 -6.80 6.60
N THR A 70 5.32 -5.89 6.44
CA THR A 70 5.64 -5.28 5.14
C THR A 70 6.16 -6.34 4.18
N LEU A 71 7.01 -7.25 4.67
CA LEU A 71 7.55 -8.35 3.86
C LEU A 71 6.48 -9.36 3.47
N ILE A 72 5.53 -9.68 4.36
CA ILE A 72 4.36 -10.51 4.03
C ILE A 72 3.52 -9.86 2.91
N ARG A 73 3.31 -8.54 2.98
CA ARG A 73 2.57 -7.80 1.95
C ARG A 73 3.31 -7.85 0.60
N ARG A 74 4.64 -7.65 0.61
CA ARG A 74 5.49 -7.78 -0.58
C ARG A 74 5.44 -9.18 -1.18
N LEU A 75 5.50 -10.23 -0.36
CA LEU A 75 5.31 -11.61 -0.83
C LEU A 75 3.92 -11.82 -1.45
N THR A 76 2.89 -11.22 -0.87
CA THR A 76 1.54 -11.27 -1.43
C THR A 76 1.51 -10.60 -2.80
N ALA A 77 2.15 -9.44 -2.98
CA ALA A 77 2.26 -8.78 -4.27
C ALA A 77 2.99 -9.66 -5.31
N LEU A 78 4.13 -10.26 -4.94
CA LEU A 78 4.87 -11.19 -5.80
C LEU A 78 4.03 -12.41 -6.18
N ARG A 79 3.31 -12.99 -5.21
CA ARG A 79 2.38 -14.10 -5.44
C ARG A 79 1.30 -13.72 -6.46
N GLN A 80 0.68 -12.56 -6.28
CA GLN A 80 -0.37 -12.09 -7.19
C GLN A 80 0.18 -11.85 -8.60
N TRP A 81 1.40 -11.30 -8.72
CA TRP A 81 2.05 -11.15 -10.02
C TRP A 81 2.22 -12.51 -10.73
N HIS A 82 2.73 -13.54 -10.04
CA HIS A 82 2.93 -14.87 -10.63
C HIS A 82 1.61 -15.51 -11.03
N LYS A 83 0.58 -15.39 -10.17
CA LYS A 83 -0.78 -15.89 -10.46
C LYS A 83 -1.40 -15.22 -11.69
N LEU A 84 -1.32 -13.88 -11.77
CA LEU A 84 -1.85 -13.13 -12.92
C LEU A 84 -1.11 -13.45 -14.22
N LYS A 85 0.18 -13.81 -14.12
CA LYS A 85 0.98 -14.27 -15.27
C LYS A 85 0.85 -15.77 -15.53
N SER A 86 0.03 -16.49 -14.78
CA SER A 86 -0.17 -17.94 -14.90
C SER A 86 1.13 -18.75 -14.85
N VAL A 87 2.12 -18.27 -14.09
CA VAL A 87 3.40 -18.94 -13.86
C VAL A 87 3.45 -19.54 -12.46
N SER A 88 4.35 -20.49 -12.23
CA SER A 88 4.55 -21.11 -10.91
C SER A 88 4.80 -20.05 -9.83
N ASP A 89 4.26 -20.28 -8.64
CA ASP A 89 4.33 -19.37 -7.49
C ASP A 89 5.50 -19.76 -6.55
N PRO A 90 6.68 -19.13 -6.67
CA PRO A 90 7.84 -19.44 -5.83
C PRO A 90 7.66 -19.01 -4.36
N THR A 91 6.64 -18.19 -4.05
CA THR A 91 6.40 -17.68 -2.68
C THR A 91 5.91 -18.76 -1.72
N GLN A 92 5.34 -19.84 -2.25
CA GLN A 92 4.82 -20.98 -1.45
C GLN A 92 5.88 -22.05 -1.21
N SER A 93 7.11 -21.87 -1.71
CA SER A 93 8.19 -22.81 -1.47
C SER A 93 8.48 -22.96 0.04
N PRO A 94 8.83 -24.17 0.52
CA PRO A 94 9.19 -24.39 1.92
C PRO A 94 10.32 -23.47 2.40
N LEU A 95 11.28 -23.15 1.52
CA LEU A 95 12.37 -22.22 1.78
C LEU A 95 11.84 -20.83 2.19
N VAL A 96 11.04 -20.20 1.32
CA VAL A 96 10.48 -18.85 1.57
C VAL A 96 9.63 -18.82 2.82
N LEU A 97 8.76 -19.84 3.00
CA LEU A 97 7.89 -19.92 4.17
C LEU A 97 8.67 -20.10 5.48
N LYS A 98 9.76 -20.89 5.46
CA LYS A 98 10.63 -21.10 6.63
C LYS A 98 11.43 -19.83 6.95
N THR A 99 11.97 -19.15 5.93
CA THR A 99 12.66 -17.85 6.09
C THR A 99 11.73 -16.81 6.70
N MET A 100 10.49 -16.68 6.20
CA MET A 100 9.51 -15.76 6.77
C MET A 100 9.14 -16.08 8.21
N ARG A 101 9.01 -17.36 8.56
CA ARG A 101 8.80 -17.77 9.96
C ARG A 101 9.99 -17.38 10.85
N GLY A 102 11.22 -17.53 10.35
CA GLY A 102 12.42 -17.07 11.04
C GLY A 102 12.41 -15.56 11.27
N ILE A 103 12.18 -14.78 10.20
CA ILE A 103 12.11 -13.31 10.27
C ILE A 103 11.01 -12.85 11.23
N ALA A 104 9.84 -13.48 11.23
CA ALA A 104 8.77 -13.15 12.14
C ALA A 104 9.12 -13.41 13.61
N ARG A 105 9.93 -14.43 13.91
CA ARG A 105 10.41 -14.74 15.27
C ARG A 105 11.51 -13.79 15.72
N LEU A 106 12.46 -13.46 14.85
CA LEU A 106 13.63 -12.64 15.18
C LEU A 106 13.31 -11.13 15.18
N HIS A 107 12.50 -10.68 14.22
CA HIS A 107 12.21 -9.26 14.00
C HIS A 107 10.72 -8.92 14.17
N GLY A 108 9.95 -9.81 14.80
CA GLY A 108 8.55 -9.58 15.13
C GLY A 108 8.39 -8.32 15.98
N ARG A 109 7.63 -7.34 15.50
CA ARG A 109 7.32 -6.11 16.22
C ARG A 109 5.82 -6.03 16.53
N PRO A 110 5.42 -5.71 17.77
CA PRO A 110 4.01 -5.51 18.09
C PRO A 110 3.43 -4.36 17.27
N LYS A 111 2.12 -4.42 16.98
CA LYS A 111 1.42 -3.35 16.26
C LYS A 111 1.43 -2.10 17.13
N LYS A 112 2.18 -1.07 16.72
CA LYS A 112 2.08 0.25 17.33
C LYS A 112 0.71 0.84 16.96
N GLN A 113 -0.18 0.92 17.94
CA GLN A 113 -1.46 1.59 17.78
C GLN A 113 -1.28 3.07 18.14
N ALA A 114 -1.99 3.95 17.43
CA ALA A 114 -2.09 5.33 17.85
C ALA A 114 -2.80 5.39 19.21
N MET A 115 -2.41 6.34 20.06
CA MET A 115 -3.10 6.56 21.32
C MET A 115 -4.55 6.96 21.03
N ALA A 116 -5.48 6.42 21.80
CA ALA A 116 -6.89 6.79 21.68
C ALA A 116 -7.04 8.27 22.03
N LEU A 117 -7.63 9.05 21.12
CA LEU A 117 -8.03 10.42 21.40
C LEU A 117 -9.18 10.36 22.42
N ARG A 118 -9.00 10.96 23.60
CA ARG A 118 -10.06 10.99 24.62
C ARG A 118 -10.89 12.26 24.49
N LEU A 119 -12.07 12.26 25.11
CA LEU A 119 -12.97 13.42 25.09
C LEU A 119 -12.30 14.69 25.65
N LYS A 120 -11.48 14.55 26.70
CA LYS A 120 -10.72 15.66 27.29
C LYS A 120 -9.66 16.22 26.33
N ASP A 121 -8.97 15.34 25.61
CA ASP A 121 -7.95 15.74 24.63
C ASP A 121 -8.61 16.45 23.44
N LEU A 122 -9.78 15.96 23.01
CA LEU A 122 -10.59 16.61 21.98
C LEU A 122 -11.01 18.01 22.42
N ASP A 123 -11.55 18.17 23.63
CA ASP A 123 -11.99 19.48 24.14
C ASP A 123 -10.85 20.52 24.16
N GLN A 124 -9.65 20.10 24.56
CA GLN A 124 -8.45 20.94 24.52
C GLN A 124 -8.07 21.33 23.08
N LEU A 125 -8.05 20.37 22.15
CA LEU A 125 -7.78 20.60 20.73
C LEU A 125 -8.76 21.60 20.12
N ILE A 126 -10.05 21.43 20.40
CA ILE A 126 -11.11 22.28 19.88
C ILE A 126 -11.02 23.69 20.46
N SER A 127 -10.66 23.83 21.74
CA SER A 127 -10.43 25.11 22.41
C SER A 127 -9.23 25.84 21.80
N TYR A 128 -8.10 25.16 21.63
CA TYR A 128 -6.92 25.70 20.97
C TYR A 128 -7.22 26.21 19.54
N LEU A 129 -7.97 25.43 18.75
CA LEU A 129 -8.37 25.84 17.40
C LEU A 129 -9.35 27.04 17.39
N LYS A 130 -10.06 27.31 18.49
CA LYS A 130 -10.95 28.47 18.62
C LYS A 130 -10.19 29.76 18.95
N GLU A 131 -9.04 29.69 19.62
CA GLU A 131 -8.26 30.86 20.03
C GLU A 131 -7.73 31.69 18.84
N SER A 132 -7.41 31.01 17.73
CA SER A 132 -6.96 31.66 16.49
C SER A 132 -7.90 31.33 15.34
N PRO A 133 -9.05 32.03 15.22
CA PRO A 133 -10.04 31.73 14.19
C PRO A 133 -9.47 31.97 12.79
N SER A 134 -9.46 30.94 11.97
CA SER A 134 -9.11 30.98 10.54
C SER A 134 -9.95 29.95 9.79
N LEU A 135 -10.07 30.09 8.46
CA LEU A 135 -10.78 29.10 7.64
C LEU A 135 -10.19 27.69 7.82
N LYS A 136 -8.85 27.60 7.94
CA LYS A 136 -8.14 26.35 8.22
C LYS A 136 -8.55 25.76 9.57
N ASN A 137 -8.53 26.57 10.64
CA ASN A 137 -8.83 26.07 11.97
C ASN A 137 -10.32 25.71 12.12
N THR A 138 -11.22 26.44 11.47
CA THR A 138 -12.65 26.08 11.40
C THR A 138 -12.85 24.75 10.69
N ARG A 139 -12.17 24.53 9.56
CA ARG A 139 -12.21 23.24 8.84
C ARG A 139 -11.65 22.10 9.68
N ASP A 140 -10.47 22.28 10.28
CA ASP A 140 -9.81 21.24 11.06
C ASP A 140 -10.65 20.88 12.30
N ARG A 141 -11.31 21.87 12.91
CA ARG A 141 -12.28 21.66 13.99
C ARG A 141 -13.48 20.82 13.55
N ALA A 142 -14.06 21.13 12.39
CA ALA A 142 -15.17 20.35 11.83
C ALA A 142 -14.73 18.91 11.52
N LEU A 143 -13.56 18.73 10.91
CA LEU A 143 -12.99 17.40 10.62
C LEU A 143 -12.75 16.57 11.88
N LEU A 144 -12.22 17.17 12.94
CA LEU A 144 -12.01 16.49 14.21
C LEU A 144 -13.33 16.07 14.87
N LEU A 145 -14.31 16.97 14.93
CA LEU A 145 -15.61 16.67 15.56
C LEU A 145 -16.39 15.61 14.77
N VAL A 146 -16.53 15.80 13.46
CA VAL A 146 -17.25 14.84 12.60
C VAL A 146 -16.52 13.49 12.57
N GLY A 147 -15.19 13.49 12.48
CA GLY A 147 -14.40 12.27 12.51
C GLY A 147 -14.50 11.52 13.84
N PHE A 148 -14.47 12.25 14.96
CA PHE A 148 -14.53 11.66 16.29
C PHE A 148 -15.91 11.09 16.60
N PHE A 149 -16.97 11.89 16.47
CA PHE A 149 -18.33 11.45 16.81
C PHE A 149 -18.94 10.51 15.78
N GLY A 150 -18.56 10.63 14.50
CA GLY A 150 -18.97 9.71 13.45
C GLY A 150 -18.13 8.43 13.36
N ALA A 151 -17.07 8.31 14.17
CA ALA A 151 -16.07 7.23 14.09
C ALA A 151 -15.50 7.03 12.67
N PHE A 152 -15.42 8.10 11.89
CA PHE A 152 -15.00 8.04 10.49
C PHE A 152 -13.48 7.92 10.36
N ARG A 153 -13.06 7.04 9.45
CA ARG A 153 -11.67 6.98 8.97
C ARG A 153 -11.40 8.17 8.04
N ARG A 154 -10.12 8.49 7.86
CA ARG A 154 -9.66 9.56 6.94
C ARG A 154 -10.29 9.47 5.55
N SER A 155 -10.37 8.27 4.96
CA SER A 155 -10.95 8.08 3.62
C SER A 155 -12.45 8.36 3.59
N GLU A 156 -13.16 8.02 4.67
CA GLU A 156 -14.60 8.25 4.82
C GLU A 156 -14.87 9.75 4.95
N LEU A 157 -14.09 10.48 5.75
CA LEU A 157 -14.17 11.94 5.87
C LEU A 157 -13.98 12.66 4.53
N VAL A 158 -13.01 12.22 3.71
CA VAL A 158 -12.74 12.81 2.39
C VAL A 158 -13.86 12.50 1.39
N SER A 159 -14.57 11.39 1.58
CA SER A 159 -15.68 10.99 0.71
C SER A 159 -17.00 11.70 1.00
N LEU A 160 -17.10 12.44 2.11
CA LEU A 160 -18.32 13.17 2.47
C LEU A 160 -18.75 14.13 1.36
N ARG A 161 -20.06 14.20 1.15
CA ARG A 161 -20.74 15.12 0.24
C ARG A 161 -21.84 15.83 1.03
N TRP A 162 -22.09 17.08 0.68
CA TRP A 162 -23.25 17.82 1.17
C TRP A 162 -24.33 17.72 0.08
N GLU A 163 -25.57 17.52 0.51
CA GLU A 163 -26.75 17.55 -0.35
C GLU A 163 -27.40 18.94 -0.30
#